data_AF-A0A959EZP4-F1
#
_entry.id   AF-A0A959EZP4-F1
#
_cell.length_a   1.000
_cell.length_b   1.000
_cell.length_c   1.000
_cell.angle_alpha   90.00
_cell.angle_beta   90.00
_cell.angle_gamma   90.00
#
_symmetry.space_group_name_H-M   'P 1'
#
loop_
_entity.id
_entity.type
_entity.pdbx_description
1 polymer ?
#
loop_
_entity_poly.entity_id
_entity_poly.type
_entity_poly.pdbx_seq_one_letter_code
_entity_poly.pdbx_strand_id
1 'polypeptide(L)'
;FRPTCANSGCHDGTFEPDFRTVQSTFHTLVNHPIVKNDPQGTFSVRVKPGDVGASLLIARLTYDIDGNSGTMPLIVEPDSDWLEKKEQYIQDIKDWIAAGAEEGL
;
A
#
# COMPACT_ATOMS: atom_id res chain seq x y z
N PHE A 1 6.73 3.13 8.78
CA PHE A 1 6.39 3.62 7.42
C PHE A 1 7.62 4.00 6.64
N ARG A 2 8.46 4.94 7.11
CA ARG A 2 9.88 4.96 6.74
C ARG A 2 10.57 3.69 7.25
N PRO A 3 11.67 3.25 6.62
CA PRO A 3 12.32 3.79 5.40
C PRO A 3 11.76 3.25 4.06
N THR A 4 10.61 2.56 4.09
CA THR A 4 10.13 1.81 2.93
C THR A 4 9.11 2.58 2.09
N CYS A 5 8.06 3.14 2.72
CA CYS A 5 6.94 3.73 1.99
C CYS A 5 6.92 5.26 2.08
N ALA A 6 7.14 5.82 3.27
CA ALA A 6 7.06 7.26 3.52
C ALA A 6 8.33 8.04 3.13
N ASN A 7 8.80 7.79 1.91
CA ASN A 7 10.07 8.28 1.38
C ASN A 7 9.88 9.65 0.70
N SER A 8 10.93 10.46 0.70
CA SER A 8 10.88 11.80 0.12
C SER A 8 10.54 11.73 -1.36
N GLY A 9 9.55 12.52 -1.81
CA GLY A 9 9.05 12.51 -3.19
C GLY A 9 8.19 11.31 -3.58
N CYS A 10 7.87 10.40 -2.66
CA CYS A 10 7.02 9.23 -2.91
C CYS A 10 5.72 9.24 -2.08
N HIS A 11 5.79 9.07 -0.76
CA HIS A 11 4.61 9.13 0.12
C HIS A 11 4.93 9.91 1.40
N ASP A 12 5.58 11.05 1.21
CA ASP A 12 5.97 12.00 2.26
C ASP A 12 4.88 13.02 2.60
N GLY A 13 3.66 12.81 2.09
CA GLY A 13 2.49 13.65 2.33
C GLY A 13 2.44 14.93 1.51
N THR A 14 3.27 15.06 0.47
CA THR A 14 3.08 16.07 -0.59
C THR A 14 1.91 15.74 -1.51
N PHE A 15 1.57 14.44 -1.63
CA PHE A 15 0.40 13.92 -2.33
C PHE A 15 -0.06 12.61 -1.69
N GLU A 16 -1.22 12.12 -2.12
CA GLU A 16 -1.78 10.87 -1.61
C GLU A 16 -1.28 9.62 -2.35
N PRO A 17 -1.22 8.47 -1.65
CA PRO A 17 -1.49 8.27 -0.22
C PRO A 17 -0.39 8.84 0.70
N ASP A 18 -0.77 9.25 1.91
CA ASP A 18 0.12 9.90 2.89
C ASP A 18 0.52 8.93 4.02
N PHE A 19 1.78 8.50 4.02
CA PHE A 19 2.28 7.49 4.95
C PHE A 19 3.07 8.04 6.14
N ARG A 20 2.97 9.33 6.44
CA ARG A 20 3.76 9.94 7.53
C ARG A 20 3.34 9.48 8.92
N THR A 21 2.04 9.29 9.16
CA THR A 21 1.51 8.87 10.46
C THR A 21 0.56 7.68 10.30
N VAL A 22 0.27 6.98 11.39
CA VAL A 22 -0.72 5.90 11.39
C VAL A 22 -2.07 6.44 10.93
N GLN A 23 -2.50 7.57 11.49
CA GLN A 23 -3.76 8.21 11.15
C GLN A 23 -3.83 8.65 9.68
N SER A 24 -2.80 9.32 9.15
CA SER A 24 -2.81 9.75 7.73
C SER A 24 -2.81 8.54 6.79
N THR A 25 -2.06 7.51 7.15
CA THR A 25 -1.99 6.26 6.38
C THR A 25 -3.36 5.60 6.35
N PHE A 26 -3.99 5.47 7.51
CA PHE A 26 -5.30 4.85 7.63
C PHE A 26 -6.35 5.59 6.78
N HIS A 27 -6.47 6.90 6.98
CA HIS A 27 -7.47 7.73 6.32
C HIS A 27 -7.27 7.80 4.80
N THR A 28 -6.02 7.67 4.32
CA THR A 28 -5.71 7.68 2.88
C THR A 28 -5.61 6.29 2.27
N LEU A 29 -5.86 5.20 3.02
CA LEU A 29 -5.86 3.83 2.49
C LEU A 29 -7.21 3.13 2.63
N VAL A 30 -7.77 3.09 3.83
CA VAL A 30 -8.90 2.22 4.13
C VAL A 30 -10.19 2.79 3.58
N ASN A 31 -10.87 2.02 2.72
CA ASN A 31 -12.05 2.44 1.95
C ASN A 31 -11.85 3.72 1.10
N HIS A 32 -10.61 4.13 0.89
CA HIS A 32 -10.31 5.34 0.14
C HIS A 32 -10.34 5.07 -1.37
N PRO A 33 -10.93 5.96 -2.19
CA PRO A 33 -10.96 5.80 -3.64
C PRO A 33 -9.56 5.62 -4.25
N ILE A 34 -9.53 4.81 -5.31
CA ILE A 34 -8.33 4.62 -6.13
C ILE A 34 -8.17 5.76 -7.14
N VAL A 35 -6.92 6.03 -7.52
CA VAL A 35 -6.59 6.93 -8.65
C VAL A 35 -6.28 6.13 -9.91
N LYS A 36 -5.65 4.97 -9.73
CA LYS A 36 -5.19 4.09 -10.80
C LYS A 36 -5.68 2.68 -10.54
N ASN A 37 -6.13 2.01 -11.59
CA ASN A 37 -6.64 0.64 -11.54
C ASN A 37 -5.86 -0.25 -12.52
N ASP A 38 -6.11 -1.55 -12.47
CA ASP A 38 -5.72 -2.43 -13.55
C ASP A 38 -6.57 -2.19 -14.81
N PRO A 39 -6.20 -2.73 -15.99
CA PRO A 39 -6.97 -2.52 -17.21
C PRO A 39 -8.37 -3.14 -17.19
N GLN A 40 -8.64 -4.06 -16.25
CA GLN A 40 -9.94 -4.71 -16.10
C GLN A 40 -10.89 -3.91 -15.20
N GLY A 41 -10.39 -2.94 -14.45
CA GLY A 41 -11.20 -2.18 -13.49
C GLY A 41 -11.51 -2.97 -12.22
N THR A 42 -10.65 -3.90 -11.81
CA THR A 42 -10.92 -4.87 -10.73
C THR A 42 -11.14 -4.22 -9.36
N PHE A 43 -10.41 -3.14 -9.07
CA PHE A 43 -10.39 -2.54 -7.73
C PHE A 43 -11.32 -1.32 -7.64
N SER A 44 -11.83 -1.04 -6.44
CA SER A 44 -12.66 0.16 -6.16
C SER A 44 -12.08 1.05 -5.06
N VAL A 45 -11.29 0.47 -4.16
CA VAL A 45 -10.66 1.15 -3.02
C VAL A 45 -9.21 0.72 -2.86
N ARG A 46 -8.40 1.55 -2.18
CA ARG A 46 -6.97 1.25 -1.94
C ARG A 46 -6.81 0.04 -1.01
N VAL A 47 -7.56 0.00 0.09
CA VAL A 47 -7.70 -1.15 0.99
C VAL A 47 -9.18 -1.40 1.27
N LYS A 48 -9.63 -2.64 1.11
CA LYS A 48 -10.98 -3.09 1.46
C LYS A 48 -10.91 -3.98 2.71
N PRO A 49 -11.43 -3.54 3.86
CA PRO A 49 -11.53 -4.34 5.08
C PRO A 49 -12.06 -5.75 4.83
N GLY A 50 -11.37 -6.76 5.36
CA GLY A 50 -11.75 -8.17 5.28
C GLY A 50 -11.57 -8.84 3.91
N ASP A 51 -11.11 -8.10 2.89
CA ASP A 51 -11.01 -8.61 1.52
C ASP A 51 -9.64 -8.27 0.92
N VAL A 52 -8.71 -9.19 1.13
CA VAL A 52 -7.33 -9.11 0.61
C VAL A 52 -7.31 -9.05 -0.92
N GLY A 53 -8.18 -9.82 -1.59
CA GLY A 53 -8.20 -9.94 -3.04
C GLY A 53 -8.73 -8.69 -3.74
N ALA A 54 -9.65 -7.97 -3.11
CA ALA A 54 -10.18 -6.71 -3.62
C ALA A 54 -9.44 -5.47 -3.10
N SER A 55 -8.30 -5.64 -2.40
CA SER A 55 -7.47 -4.55 -1.91
C SER A 55 -6.35 -4.22 -2.88
N LEU A 56 -6.44 -3.05 -3.54
CA LEU A 56 -5.46 -2.60 -4.53
C LEU A 56 -4.03 -2.57 -3.95
N LEU A 57 -3.85 -2.22 -2.68
CA LEU A 57 -2.53 -2.18 -2.03
C LEU A 57 -1.76 -3.49 -2.22
N ILE A 58 -2.41 -4.65 -2.08
CA ILE A 58 -1.74 -5.95 -2.24
C ILE A 58 -1.33 -6.18 -3.69
N ALA A 59 -2.17 -5.81 -4.65
CA ALA A 59 -1.82 -5.87 -6.07
C ALA A 59 -0.58 -5.02 -6.37
N ARG A 60 -0.57 -3.76 -5.89
CA ARG A 60 0.57 -2.84 -6.06
C ARG A 60 1.87 -3.39 -5.50
N LEU A 61 1.83 -4.14 -4.40
CA LEU A 61 3.01 -4.72 -3.76
C LEU A 61 3.48 -6.04 -4.40
N THR A 62 2.67 -6.66 -5.26
CA THR A 62 2.94 -8.02 -5.76
C THR A 62 3.12 -8.11 -7.26
N TYR A 63 2.57 -7.17 -8.04
CA TYR A 63 2.78 -7.11 -9.48
C TYR A 63 2.59 -5.68 -10.03
N ASP A 64 3.06 -5.48 -11.26
CA ASP A 64 2.77 -4.26 -12.03
C ASP A 64 1.34 -4.32 -12.56
N ILE A 65 0.46 -3.50 -11.98
CA ILE A 65 -0.98 -3.57 -12.22
C ILE A 65 -1.41 -3.11 -13.61
N ASP A 66 -0.58 -2.35 -14.33
CA ASP A 66 -0.95 -1.78 -15.64
C ASP A 66 0.20 -1.73 -16.66
N GLY A 67 1.36 -2.32 -16.32
CA GLY A 67 2.56 -2.36 -17.17
C GLY A 67 3.35 -1.06 -17.24
N ASN A 68 2.89 0.00 -16.58
CA ASN A 68 3.56 1.31 -16.55
C ASN A 68 3.92 1.76 -15.13
N SER A 69 3.32 1.15 -14.11
CA SER A 69 3.49 1.57 -12.73
C SER A 69 4.61 0.88 -12.00
N GLY A 70 5.12 -0.23 -12.52
CA GLY A 70 6.00 -1.13 -11.80
C GLY A 70 5.34 -1.75 -10.56
N THR A 71 6.11 -2.58 -9.85
CA THR A 71 5.70 -3.13 -8.54
C THR A 71 6.22 -2.22 -7.44
N MET A 72 5.35 -1.86 -6.50
CA MET A 72 5.68 -0.99 -5.37
C MET A 72 6.37 -1.78 -4.23
N PRO A 73 7.21 -1.10 -3.42
CA PRO A 73 7.77 0.23 -3.66
C PRO A 73 8.71 0.23 -4.88
N LEU A 74 8.62 1.27 -5.71
CA LEU A 74 9.50 1.45 -6.88
C LEU A 74 10.95 1.72 -6.50
N ILE A 75 11.13 2.40 -5.37
CA ILE A 75 12.42 2.72 -4.76
C ILE A 75 12.24 2.72 -3.25
N VAL A 76 13.27 2.28 -2.56
CA VAL A 76 13.36 2.33 -1.09
C VAL A 76 14.60 3.12 -0.69
N GLU A 77 14.60 3.68 0.52
CA GLU A 77 15.79 4.34 1.05
C GLU A 77 16.91 3.30 1.30
N PRO A 78 18.20 3.70 1.28
CA PRO A 78 19.32 2.77 1.44
C PRO A 78 19.32 1.95 2.73
N ASP A 79 18.65 2.44 3.78
CA ASP A 79 18.52 1.77 5.09
C ASP A 79 17.23 0.94 5.20
N SER A 80 16.48 0.76 4.11
CA SER A 80 15.29 -0.09 4.09
C SER A 80 15.63 -1.57 4.05
N ASP A 81 14.96 -2.32 4.92
CA ASP A 81 15.02 -3.79 4.96
C ASP A 81 13.96 -4.46 4.08
N TRP A 82 13.39 -3.72 3.12
CA TRP A 82 12.35 -4.23 2.22
C TRP A 82 12.82 -5.42 1.41
N LEU A 83 14.04 -5.41 0.89
CA LEU A 83 14.53 -6.50 0.05
C LEU A 83 14.67 -7.82 0.82
N GLU A 84 14.98 -7.76 2.11
CA GLU A 84 15.06 -8.94 2.98
C GLU A 84 13.70 -9.36 3.55
N LYS A 85 12.76 -8.43 3.76
CA LYS A 85 11.52 -8.67 4.52
C LYS A 85 10.22 -8.48 3.76
N LYS A 86 10.24 -8.15 2.47
CA LYS A 86 9.01 -7.88 1.68
C LYS A 86 7.97 -8.99 1.81
N GLU A 87 8.37 -10.26 1.83
CA GLU A 87 7.44 -11.38 1.97
C GLU A 87 6.71 -11.31 3.32
N GLN A 88 7.45 -11.04 4.40
CA GLN A 88 6.86 -10.89 5.74
C GLN A 88 5.96 -9.67 5.80
N TYR A 89 6.41 -8.50 5.34
CA TYR A 89 5.61 -7.27 5.38
C TYR A 89 4.35 -7.37 4.53
N ILE A 90 4.42 -7.98 3.35
CA ILE A 90 3.24 -8.24 2.53
C ILE A 90 2.28 -9.18 3.27
N GLN A 91 2.80 -10.20 3.96
CA GLN A 91 1.96 -11.09 4.76
C GLN A 91 1.31 -10.36 5.94
N ASP A 92 2.05 -9.54 6.67
CA ASP A 92 1.52 -8.75 7.79
C ASP A 92 0.39 -7.81 7.32
N ILE A 93 0.55 -7.18 6.15
CA ILE A 93 -0.49 -6.32 5.56
C ILE A 93 -1.71 -7.16 5.15
N LYS A 94 -1.51 -8.35 4.55
CA LYS A 94 -2.63 -9.26 4.22
C LYS A 94 -3.39 -9.67 5.47
N ASP A 95 -2.68 -10.00 6.55
CA ASP A 95 -3.28 -10.43 7.81
C ASP A 95 -4.07 -9.30 8.46
N TRP A 96 -3.51 -8.08 8.48
CA TRP A 96 -4.22 -6.88 8.94
C TRP A 96 -5.49 -6.60 8.11
N ILE A 97 -5.42 -6.72 6.77
CA ILE A 97 -6.59 -6.55 5.90
C ILE A 97 -7.63 -7.64 6.19
N ALA A 98 -7.22 -8.91 6.26
CA ALA A 98 -8.10 -10.03 6.54
C ALA A 98 -8.80 -9.90 7.90
N ALA A 99 -8.13 -9.31 8.89
CA ALA A 99 -8.67 -9.00 10.20
C ALA A 99 -9.62 -7.79 10.23
N GLY A 100 -9.92 -7.17 9.09
CA GLY A 100 -10.85 -6.05 9.00
C GLY A 100 -10.19 -4.68 8.86
N ALA A 101 -8.86 -4.63 8.64
CA ALA A 101 -8.11 -3.40 8.43
C ALA A 101 -8.43 -2.34 9.49
N GLU A 102 -8.40 -2.71 10.77
CA GLU A 102 -8.73 -1.80 11.87
C GLU A 102 -7.69 -0.69 12.00
N GLU A 103 -8.13 0.51 12.39
CA GLU A 103 -7.22 1.59 12.75
C GLU A 103 -6.51 1.17 14.05
N GLY A 104 -5.20 0.95 13.98
CA GLY A 104 -4.41 0.62 15.16
C GLY A 104 -4.52 1.74 16.20
N LEU A 105 -4.83 1.36 17.45
CA LEU A 105 -4.91 2.23 18.64
C LEU A 105 -3.69 3.14 18.83
#